data_AF-A0A291R068-F1
#
_entry.id   AF-A0A291R068-F1
#
_cell.length_a   1.000
_cell.length_b   1.000
_cell.length_c   1.000
_cell.angle_alpha   90.00
_cell.angle_beta   90.00
_cell.angle_gamma   90.00
#
_symmetry.space_group_name_H-M   'P 1'
#
loop_
_entity.id
_entity.type
_entity.pdbx_description
1 polymer ?
#
loop_
_entity_poly.entity_id
_entity_poly.type
_entity_poly.pdbx_seq_one_letter_code
_entity_poly.pdbx_strand_id
1 'polypeptide(L)'
;MMSAILHNTFFNASLVAGILMMLFSFIIRKFPPRTMKSWYGYRSYLSTHNQKMWDEGNRYFTRSAQTLSWILIPWGFLAALLFSTQSKFFMYVTIVPVVVGILYICGATEWRLQKMLKPGENEYINQEGTDYPN
;
A
#
# COMPACT_ATOMS: atom_id res chain seq x y z
N MET A 1 -20.32 25.37 -8.94
CA MET A 1 -20.52 23.97 -9.39
C MET A 1 -19.46 23.03 -8.79
N MET A 2 -18.16 23.32 -8.92
CA MET A 2 -17.07 22.48 -8.36
C MET A 2 -17.16 22.23 -6.84
N SER A 3 -17.58 23.23 -6.05
CA SER A 3 -17.67 23.09 -4.58
C SER A 3 -18.73 22.08 -4.12
N ALA A 4 -19.82 21.92 -4.87
CA ALA A 4 -20.90 21.01 -4.49
C ALA A 4 -20.47 19.53 -4.55
N ILE A 5 -19.57 19.19 -5.48
CA ILE A 5 -19.03 17.83 -5.62
C ILE A 5 -18.06 17.53 -4.47
N LEU A 6 -17.17 18.48 -4.14
CA LEU A 6 -16.18 18.30 -3.08
C LEU A 6 -16.77 18.19 -1.68
N HIS A 7 -17.94 18.81 -1.44
CA HIS A 7 -18.64 18.73 -0.16
C HIS A 7 -19.65 17.58 -0.06
N ASN A 8 -19.78 16.76 -1.10
CA ASN A 8 -20.63 15.57 -1.07
C ASN A 8 -20.00 14.49 -0.18
N THR A 9 -20.77 13.83 0.68
CA THR A 9 -20.26 12.76 1.56
C THR A 9 -19.74 11.54 0.81
N PHE A 10 -20.16 11.33 -0.43
CA PHE A 10 -19.57 10.31 -1.32
C PHE A 10 -18.15 10.67 -1.79
N PHE A 11 -17.75 11.94 -1.71
CA PHE A 11 -16.37 12.36 -1.95
C PHE A 11 -15.60 12.40 -0.62
N ASN A 12 -15.24 11.21 -0.11
CA ASN A 12 -14.53 11.07 1.16
C ASN A 12 -13.23 10.28 1.06
N ALA A 13 -12.37 10.47 2.06
CA ALA A 13 -11.01 9.93 2.06
C ALA A 13 -10.95 8.40 1.94
N SER A 14 -11.83 7.68 2.63
CA SER A 14 -11.87 6.21 2.59
C SER A 14 -12.25 5.68 1.21
N LEU A 15 -13.27 6.26 0.55
CA LEU A 15 -13.65 5.87 -0.81
C LEU A 15 -12.54 6.18 -1.82
N VAL A 16 -12.03 7.41 -1.80
CA VAL A 16 -10.98 7.85 -2.73
C VAL A 16 -9.72 7.00 -2.56
N ALA A 17 -9.23 6.85 -1.33
CA ALA A 17 -8.06 6.03 -1.04
C ALA A 17 -8.31 4.56 -1.39
N GLY A 18 -9.46 4.00 -1.01
CA GLY A 18 -9.82 2.62 -1.32
C GLY A 18 -9.83 2.32 -2.82
N ILE A 19 -10.47 3.17 -3.63
CA ILE A 19 -10.51 3.02 -5.09
C ILE A 19 -9.10 3.13 -5.69
N LEU A 20 -8.32 4.14 -5.31
CA LEU A 20 -6.96 4.31 -5.81
C LEU A 20 -6.07 3.11 -5.42
N MET A 21 -6.13 2.67 -4.17
CA MET A 21 -5.37 1.51 -3.69
C MET A 21 -5.80 0.23 -4.42
N MET A 22 -7.09 0.04 -4.72
CA MET A 22 -7.55 -1.09 -5.52
C MET A 22 -6.95 -1.07 -6.93
N LEU A 23 -7.01 0.09 -7.61
CA LEU A 23 -6.46 0.27 -8.95
C LEU A 23 -4.95 0.02 -8.97
N PHE A 24 -4.19 0.68 -8.08
CA PHE A 24 -2.75 0.50 -8.00
C PHE A 24 -2.36 -0.93 -7.64
N SER A 25 -3.06 -1.55 -6.69
CA SER A 25 -2.75 -2.93 -6.31
C SER A 25 -3.03 -3.90 -7.45
N PHE A 26 -4.07 -3.66 -8.25
CA PHE A 26 -4.35 -4.45 -9.44
C PHE A 26 -3.27 -4.29 -10.51
N ILE A 27 -2.86 -3.04 -10.81
CA ILE A 27 -1.81 -2.74 -11.78
C ILE A 27 -0.49 -3.39 -11.36
N ILE A 28 -0.05 -3.20 -10.11
CA ILE A 28 1.22 -3.75 -9.61
C ILE A 28 1.18 -5.28 -9.54
N ARG A 29 0.03 -5.90 -9.25
CA ARG A 29 -0.10 -7.37 -9.35
C ARG A 29 0.04 -7.88 -10.78
N LYS A 30 -0.48 -7.14 -11.76
CA LYS A 30 -0.42 -7.52 -13.18
C LYS A 30 0.97 -7.25 -13.78
N PHE A 31 1.58 -6.15 -13.38
CA PHE A 31 2.89 -5.69 -13.82
C PHE A 31 3.76 -5.44 -12.58
N PRO A 32 4.31 -6.50 -11.96
CA PRO A 32 5.15 -6.34 -10.78
C PRO A 32 6.47 -5.66 -11.15
N PRO A 33 7.00 -4.78 -10.28
CA PRO A 33 8.27 -4.13 -10.54
C PRO A 33 9.38 -5.17 -10.46
N ARG A 34 9.97 -5.51 -11.60
CA ARG A 34 10.91 -6.65 -11.72
C ARG A 34 12.27 -6.40 -11.09
N THR A 35 12.68 -5.14 -10.95
CA THR A 35 14.00 -4.80 -10.45
C THR A 35 13.94 -3.62 -9.50
N MET A 36 14.92 -3.54 -8.61
CA MET A 36 15.11 -2.41 -7.71
C MET A 36 15.36 -1.08 -8.43
N LYS A 37 15.64 -1.07 -9.74
CA LYS A 37 15.77 0.14 -10.57
C LYS A 37 14.43 0.65 -11.13
N SER A 38 13.33 -0.08 -10.92
CA SER A 38 11.99 0.33 -11.37
C SER A 38 11.56 1.66 -10.75
N TRP A 39 10.92 2.55 -11.52
CA TRP A 39 10.46 3.85 -10.98
C TRP A 39 9.28 3.74 -10.00
N TYR A 40 8.63 2.57 -9.93
CA TYR A 40 7.52 2.27 -9.02
C TYR A 40 7.79 1.02 -8.18
N GLY A 41 7.11 0.93 -7.04
CA GLY A 41 7.18 -0.19 -6.09
C GLY A 41 7.27 0.29 -4.64
N TYR A 42 7.04 -0.62 -3.69
CA TYR A 42 7.25 -0.41 -2.27
C TYR A 42 8.76 -0.34 -1.97
N ARG A 43 9.21 0.83 -1.50
CA ARG A 43 10.61 1.12 -1.19
C ARG A 43 10.78 1.37 0.29
N SER A 44 11.57 0.53 0.92
CA SER A 44 12.04 0.68 2.29
C SER A 44 13.48 0.17 2.37
N TYR A 45 14.16 0.50 3.47
CA TYR A 45 15.54 0.05 3.70
C TYR A 45 15.69 -1.46 3.52
N LEU A 46 14.74 -2.24 4.05
CA LEU A 46 14.75 -3.69 3.92
C LEU A 46 14.32 -4.17 2.53
N SER A 47 13.32 -3.54 1.91
CA SER A 47 12.84 -4.00 0.60
C SER A 47 13.88 -3.77 -0.50
N THR A 48 14.79 -2.82 -0.33
CA THR A 48 15.86 -2.54 -1.30
C THR A 48 17.19 -3.21 -0.99
N HIS A 49 17.23 -4.14 -0.03
CA HIS A 49 18.48 -4.79 0.37
C HIS A 49 19.00 -5.79 -0.69
N ASN A 50 18.11 -6.57 -1.30
CA ASN A 50 18.42 -7.48 -2.40
C ASN A 50 17.16 -7.77 -3.24
N GLN A 51 17.33 -8.41 -4.39
CA GLN A 51 16.23 -8.68 -5.33
C GLN A 51 15.13 -9.57 -4.72
N LYS A 52 15.49 -10.56 -3.89
CA LYS A 52 14.53 -11.43 -3.19
C LYS A 52 13.66 -10.65 -2.20
N MET A 53 14.25 -9.70 -1.46
CA MET A 53 13.53 -8.80 -0.54
C MET A 53 12.70 -7.76 -1.29
N TRP A 54 13.18 -7.31 -2.45
CA TRP A 54 12.44 -6.43 -3.35
C TRP A 54 11.14 -7.10 -3.83
N ASP A 55 11.26 -8.33 -4.33
CA ASP A 55 10.12 -9.09 -4.84
C ASP A 55 9.14 -9.45 -3.72
N GLU A 56 9.61 -9.88 -2.55
CA GLU A 56 8.74 -10.15 -1.40
C GLU A 56 8.04 -8.88 -0.92
N GLY A 57 8.79 -7.79 -0.72
CA GLY A 57 8.28 -6.55 -0.17
C GLY A 57 7.17 -5.98 -1.04
N ASN A 58 7.40 -5.93 -2.36
CA ASN A 58 6.39 -5.51 -3.31
C ASN A 58 5.19 -6.46 -3.36
N ARG A 59 5.41 -7.78 -3.34
CA ARG A 59 4.31 -8.78 -3.36
C ARG A 59 3.43 -8.67 -2.11
N TYR A 60 4.03 -8.58 -0.93
CA TYR A 60 3.32 -8.53 0.35
C TYR A 60 2.60 -7.18 0.55
N PHE A 61 3.27 -6.06 0.26
CA PHE A 61 2.67 -4.73 0.31
C PHE A 61 1.46 -4.64 -0.61
N THR A 62 1.61 -5.06 -1.87
CA THR A 62 0.55 -4.99 -2.88
C THR A 62 -0.66 -5.84 -2.49
N ARG A 63 -0.43 -7.05 -1.95
CA ARG A 63 -1.52 -7.92 -1.47
C ARG A 63 -2.25 -7.29 -0.28
N SER A 64 -1.50 -6.75 0.68
CA SER A 64 -2.08 -6.09 1.86
C SER A 64 -2.84 -4.82 1.50
N ALA A 65 -2.32 -4.01 0.57
CA ALA A 65 -2.99 -2.82 0.04
C ALA A 65 -4.32 -3.17 -0.67
N GLN A 66 -4.35 -4.28 -1.41
CA GLN A 66 -5.59 -4.78 -2.01
C GLN A 66 -6.61 -5.25 -0.96
N THR A 67 -6.17 -5.91 0.12
CA THR A 67 -7.07 -6.27 1.21
C THR A 67 -7.62 -5.02 1.90
N LEU A 68 -6.78 -4.00 2.13
CA LEU A 68 -7.21 -2.75 2.73
C LEU A 68 -8.21 -2.00 1.84
N SER A 69 -8.04 -2.00 0.52
CA SER A 69 -9.02 -1.36 -0.39
C SER A 69 -10.39 -2.04 -0.33
N TRP A 70 -10.45 -3.37 -0.23
CA TRP A 70 -11.70 -4.10 -0.02
C TRP A 70 -12.40 -3.75 1.30
N ILE A 71 -11.69 -3.21 2.29
CA ILE A 71 -12.26 -2.74 3.56
C ILE A 71 -12.66 -1.27 3.47
N LEU A 72 -11.79 -0.42 2.90
CA LEU A 72 -11.99 1.04 2.85
C LEU A 72 -13.15 1.45 1.93
N ILE A 73 -13.38 0.73 0.83
CA ILE A 73 -14.49 1.04 -0.10
C ILE A 73 -15.86 0.89 0.59
N PRO A 74 -16.22 -0.29 1.14
CA PRO A 74 -17.51 -0.43 1.83
C PRO A 74 -17.59 0.45 3.08
N TRP A 75 -16.47 0.68 3.78
CA TRP A 75 -16.43 1.59 4.92
C TRP A 75 -16.77 3.03 4.53
N GLY A 76 -16.13 3.56 3.49
CA GLY A 76 -16.38 4.91 3.01
C GLY A 76 -17.77 5.07 2.39
N PHE A 77 -18.31 4.02 1.78
CA PHE A 77 -19.70 3.99 1.30
C PHE A 77 -20.69 4.03 2.46
N LEU A 78 -20.48 3.21 3.49
CA LEU A 78 -21.31 3.19 4.69
C LEU A 78 -21.27 4.55 5.42
N ALA A 79 -20.08 5.15 5.56
CA ALA A 79 -19.95 6.49 6.12
C ALA A 79 -20.73 7.53 5.31
N ALA A 80 -20.70 7.47 3.97
CA ALA A 80 -21.47 8.40 3.14
C ALA A 80 -22.99 8.27 3.31
N LEU A 81 -23.50 7.06 3.59
CA LEU A 81 -24.92 6.82 3.86
C LEU A 81 -25.36 7.28 5.25
N LEU A 82 -24.49 7.13 6.26
CA LEU A 82 -24.82 7.48 7.66
C LEU A 82 -24.74 8.98 7.93
N PHE A 83 -24.00 9.74 7.12
CA PHE A 83 -23.79 11.17 7.31
C PHE A 83 -24.35 11.98 6.14
N SER A 84 -25.11 13.02 6.44
CA SER A 84 -25.69 13.92 5.44
C SER A 84 -24.74 15.06 5.02
N THR A 85 -23.72 15.35 5.82
CA THR A 85 -22.77 16.44 5.60
C THR A 85 -21.35 16.04 6.04
N GLN A 86 -20.34 16.68 5.46
CA GLN A 86 -18.93 16.48 5.85
C GLN A 86 -18.57 17.22 7.15
N SER A 87 -19.15 16.78 8.26
CA SER A 87 -18.78 17.26 9.59
C SER A 87 -17.33 16.90 9.96
N LYS A 88 -16.75 17.55 10.97
CA LYS A 88 -15.43 17.17 11.50
C LYS A 88 -15.37 15.70 11.92
N PHE A 89 -16.44 15.20 12.53
CA PHE A 89 -16.53 13.80 12.93
C PHE A 89 -16.52 12.85 11.73
N PHE A 90 -17.26 13.18 10.67
CA PHE A 90 -17.22 12.45 9.40
C PHE A 90 -15.80 12.38 8.80
N MET A 91 -15.05 13.48 8.86
CA MET A 91 -13.66 13.50 8.41
C MET A 91 -12.79 12.53 9.24
N TYR A 92 -12.91 12.52 10.57
CA TYR A 92 -12.16 11.56 11.39
C TYR A 92 -12.52 10.10 11.06
N VAL A 93 -13.82 9.80 10.92
CA VAL A 93 -14.32 8.46 10.58
C VAL A 93 -13.78 7.97 9.23
N THR A 94 -13.55 8.86 8.27
CA THR A 94 -13.11 8.50 6.92
C THR A 94 -11.59 8.60 6.71
N ILE A 95 -10.88 9.42 7.49
CA ILE A 95 -9.42 9.63 7.36
C ILE A 95 -8.63 8.66 8.26
N VAL A 96 -9.05 8.49 9.52
CA VAL A 96 -8.29 7.68 10.49
C VAL A 96 -8.07 6.24 10.01
N PRO A 97 -9.08 5.52 9.46
CA PRO A 97 -8.88 4.17 8.95
C PRO A 97 -7.88 4.10 7.80
N VAL A 98 -7.82 5.13 6.95
CA VAL A 98 -6.85 5.22 5.85
C VAL A 98 -5.44 5.33 6.42
N VAL A 99 -5.21 6.27 7.33
CA VAL A 99 -3.88 6.50 7.93
C VAL A 99 -3.42 5.26 8.70
N VAL A 100 -4.27 4.73 9.58
CA VAL A 100 -3.96 3.53 10.38
C VAL A 100 -3.73 2.32 9.46
N GLY A 101 -4.55 2.14 8.43
CA GLY A 101 -4.38 1.07 7.47
C GLY A 101 -3.06 1.14 6.70
N ILE A 102 -2.66 2.33 6.25
CA ILE A 102 -1.39 2.54 5.54
C ILE A 102 -0.20 2.27 6.48
N LEU A 103 -0.24 2.81 7.70
CA LEU A 103 0.81 2.57 8.69
C LEU A 103 0.94 1.07 9.02
N TYR A 104 -0.20 0.39 9.17
CA TYR A 104 -0.24 -1.05 9.42
C TYR A 104 0.41 -1.84 8.27
N ILE A 105 0.05 -1.58 7.00
CA ILE A 105 0.64 -2.32 5.88
C ILE A 105 2.15 -2.07 5.75
N CYS A 106 2.63 -0.84 5.99
CA CYS A 106 4.07 -0.53 5.97
C CYS A 106 4.78 -1.30 7.09
N GLY A 107 4.30 -1.20 8.33
CA GLY A 107 4.90 -1.89 9.47
C GLY A 107 4.87 -3.41 9.33
N ALA A 108 3.75 -3.99 8.86
CA ALA A 108 3.62 -5.42 8.62
C ALA A 108 4.57 -5.89 7.50
N THR A 109 4.76 -5.08 6.46
CA THR A 109 5.71 -5.38 5.37
C THR A 109 7.14 -5.37 5.89
N GLU A 110 7.55 -4.36 6.65
CA GLU A 110 8.89 -4.31 7.26
C GLU A 110 9.12 -5.50 8.19
N TRP A 111 8.17 -5.82 9.06
CA TRP A 111 8.28 -6.95 9.97
C TRP A 111 8.41 -8.29 9.23
N ARG A 112 7.72 -8.44 8.08
CA ARG A 112 7.87 -9.60 7.22
C ARG A 112 9.28 -9.69 6.62
N LEU A 113 9.82 -8.57 6.15
CA LEU A 113 11.17 -8.51 5.58
C LEU A 113 12.26 -8.74 6.62
N GLN A 114 12.10 -8.21 7.84
CA GLN A 114 13.03 -8.46 8.96
C GLN A 114 13.19 -9.96 9.24
N LYS A 115 12.10 -10.72 9.18
CA LYS A 115 12.15 -12.19 9.36
C LYS A 115 12.91 -12.92 8.24
N MET A 116 13.02 -12.31 7.07
CA MET A 116 13.79 -12.87 5.95
C MET A 116 15.28 -12.54 6.05
N LEU A 117 15.65 -11.48 6.77
CA LEU A 117 17.03 -11.02 6.92
C LEU A 117 17.81 -11.84 7.95
N LYS A 118 17.75 -13.18 7.92
CA LYS A 118 18.40 -14.01 8.97
C LYS A 118 19.87 -13.60 9.19
N PRO A 119 20.34 -13.49 10.45
CA PRO A 119 21.75 -13.20 10.74
C PRO A 119 22.60 -14.36 10.19
N GLY A 120 23.30 -14.13 9.06
CA GLY A 120 24.17 -15.12 8.40
C GLY A 120 23.99 -15.27 6.88
N GLU A 121 22.92 -14.75 6.27
CA GLU A 121 22.70 -14.87 4.80
C GLU A 121 23.50 -13.82 3.98
N ASN A 122 24.17 -12.88 4.66
CA ASN A 122 24.95 -11.79 4.06
C ASN A 122 26.18 -12.26 3.27
N GLU A 123 26.72 -13.46 3.52
CA GLU A 123 27.88 -14.00 2.79
C GLU A 123 27.50 -14.66 1.45
N TYR A 124 26.29 -15.20 1.32
CA TYR A 124 25.87 -15.92 0.11
C TYR A 124 25.32 -15.00 -0.99
N ILE A 125 24.64 -13.90 -0.61
CA ILE A 125 24.00 -12.99 -1.58
C ILE A 125 25.02 -12.08 -2.30
N ASN A 126 26.15 -11.78 -1.66
CA ASN A 126 27.25 -11.05 -2.29
C ASN A 126 27.93 -11.83 -3.43
N GLN A 127 27.67 -13.14 -3.57
CA GLN A 127 28.21 -13.98 -4.66
C GLN A 127 27.27 -14.07 -5.88
N GLU A 128 25.94 -13.91 -5.71
CA GLU A 128 24.96 -14.04 -6.80
C GLU A 128 24.55 -12.69 -7.43
N GLY A 129 24.80 -11.57 -6.74
CA GLY A 129 24.33 -10.23 -7.14
C GLY A 129 25.02 -9.58 -8.35
N THR A 130 26.05 -10.21 -8.95
CA THR A 130 26.81 -9.65 -10.07
C THR A 130 26.38 -10.15 -11.46
N ASP A 131 25.41 -11.08 -11.55
CA ASP A 131 25.19 -11.85 -12.79
C ASP A 131 23.91 -11.49 -13.59
N TYR A 132 23.38 -10.27 -13.42
CA TYR A 132 22.30 -9.80 -14.30
C TYR A 132 22.89 -9.02 -15.49
N PRO A 133 22.70 -9.47 -16.74
CA PRO A 133 23.13 -8.71 -17.90
C PRO A 133 22.35 -7.39 -17.96
N ASN A 134 23.12 -6.30 -18.12
CA ASN A 134 22.62 -4.94 -18.31
C ASN A 134 21.89 -4.79 -19.65
#